data_AF-A0A2N3LNJ4-F1
#
_entry.id   AF-A0A2N3LNJ4-F1
#
_cell.length_a   1.000
_cell.length_b   1.000
_cell.length_c   1.000
_cell.angle_alpha   90.00
_cell.angle_beta   90.00
_cell.angle_gamma   90.00
#
_symmetry.space_group_name_H-M   'P 1'
#
loop_
_entity.id
_entity.type
_entity.pdbx_description
1 polymer ?
#
loop_
_entity_poly.entity_id
_entity_poly.type
_entity_poly.pdbx_seq_one_letter_code
_entity_poly.pdbx_strand_id
1 'polypeptide(L)'
;MLIMTLEILGHYLFGSVKFLDLLTIAMLLDIITGVLRAWKEGHLRSRNALFGYARKIGIFGIIIAANIIDKILGLNGAVAYATVIFYIANELLSILENCAQLGLKVPSVLADKLQVIKDKEDKGEGK
;
A
#
# COMPACT_ATOMS: atom_id res chain seq x y z
N MET A 1 -18.66 18.93 -15.63
CA MET A 1 -17.40 19.04 -16.42
C MET A 1 -16.22 18.45 -15.66
N LEU A 2 -15.89 18.94 -14.45
CA LEU A 2 -14.76 18.45 -13.64
C LEU A 2 -14.82 16.95 -13.25
N ILE A 3 -15.98 16.46 -12.79
CA ILE A 3 -16.15 15.05 -12.42
C ILE A 3 -15.92 14.14 -13.64
N MET A 4 -16.51 14.52 -14.77
CA MET A 4 -16.38 13.80 -16.05
C MET A 4 -14.91 13.74 -16.53
N THR A 5 -14.14 14.82 -16.36
CA THR A 5 -12.71 14.82 -16.69
C THR A 5 -11.87 13.94 -15.76
N LEU A 6 -12.23 13.83 -14.48
CA LEU A 6 -11.58 12.94 -13.53
C LEU A 6 -11.87 11.47 -13.83
N GLU A 7 -13.10 11.16 -14.23
CA GLU A 7 -13.49 9.81 -14.66
C GLU A 7 -12.72 9.37 -15.92
N ILE A 8 -12.60 10.25 -16.92
CA ILE A 8 -11.82 9.96 -18.14
C ILE A 8 -10.34 9.73 -17.81
N LEU A 9 -9.76 10.57 -16.96
CA LEU A 9 -8.37 10.43 -16.53
C LEU A 9 -8.17 9.13 -15.74
N GLY A 10 -9.08 8.81 -14.83
CA GLY A 10 -9.07 7.56 -14.06
C GLY A 10 -9.15 6.34 -14.97
N HIS A 11 -10.05 6.33 -15.94
CA HIS A 11 -10.16 5.25 -16.93
C HIS A 11 -8.91 5.15 -17.81
N TYR A 12 -8.29 6.26 -18.19
CA TYR A 12 -7.07 6.23 -19.00
C TYR A 12 -5.88 5.64 -18.23
N LEU A 13 -5.69 6.08 -16.98
CA LEU A 13 -4.56 5.69 -16.12
C LEU A 13 -4.74 4.27 -15.55
N PHE A 14 -5.95 3.91 -15.14
CA PHE A 14 -6.24 2.68 -14.39
C PHE A 14 -7.14 1.69 -15.12
N GLY A 15 -7.88 2.11 -16.15
CA GLY A 15 -8.62 1.26 -17.11
C GLY A 15 -9.21 -0.05 -16.58
N SER A 16 -8.50 -1.14 -16.80
CA SER A 16 -8.91 -2.52 -16.48
C SER A 16 -8.25 -3.10 -15.22
N VAL A 17 -7.55 -2.28 -14.45
CA VAL A 17 -6.83 -2.71 -13.25
C VAL A 17 -7.85 -3.11 -12.17
N LYS A 18 -7.77 -4.36 -11.73
CA LYS A 18 -8.67 -4.94 -10.74
C LYS A 18 -8.19 -4.64 -9.31
N PHE A 19 -9.13 -4.62 -8.35
CA PHE A 19 -8.87 -4.50 -6.90
C PHE A 19 -8.25 -3.18 -6.42
N LEU A 20 -8.31 -2.12 -7.23
CA LEU A 20 -7.88 -0.77 -6.81
C LEU A 20 -8.71 -0.19 -5.67
N ASP A 21 -10.00 -0.53 -5.63
CA ASP A 21 -10.91 -0.21 -4.53
C ASP A 21 -10.45 -0.86 -3.22
N LEU A 22 -10.12 -2.16 -3.26
CA LEU A 22 -9.60 -2.89 -2.11
C LEU A 22 -8.26 -2.34 -1.63
N LEU A 23 -7.34 -2.03 -2.56
CA LEU A 23 -6.07 -1.37 -2.24
C LEU A 23 -6.29 -0.03 -1.56
N THR A 24 -7.23 0.77 -2.07
CA THR A 24 -7.54 2.09 -1.51
C THR A 24 -8.10 1.96 -0.10
N ILE A 25 -9.01 1.00 0.14
CA ILE A 25 -9.54 0.71 1.48
C ILE A 25 -8.41 0.27 2.42
N ALA A 26 -7.52 -0.62 1.98
CA ALA A 26 -6.37 -1.05 2.78
C ALA A 26 -5.46 0.13 3.15
N MET A 27 -5.15 1.02 2.20
CA MET A 27 -4.39 2.24 2.48
C MET A 27 -5.07 3.15 3.49
N LEU A 28 -6.39 3.32 3.41
CA LEU A 28 -7.15 4.14 4.37
C LEU A 28 -7.10 3.54 5.78
N LEU A 29 -7.28 2.22 5.90
CA LEU A 29 -7.17 1.51 7.17
C LEU A 29 -5.76 1.61 7.76
N ASP A 30 -4.73 1.50 6.92
CA ASP A 30 -3.34 1.68 7.37
C ASP A 30 -3.09 3.09 7.91
N ILE A 31 -3.59 4.13 7.22
CA ILE A 31 -3.48 5.51 7.69
C ILE A 31 -4.20 5.68 9.04
N ILE A 32 -5.42 5.18 9.17
CA ILE A 32 -6.20 5.29 10.41
C ILE A 32 -5.47 4.57 11.56
N THR A 33 -5.03 3.33 11.35
CA THR A 33 -4.32 2.55 12.38
C THR A 33 -2.97 3.16 12.73
N GLY A 34 -2.23 3.70 11.76
CA GLY A 34 -0.98 4.42 11.99
C GLY A 34 -1.16 5.71 12.78
N VAL A 35 -2.23 6.47 12.52
CA VAL A 35 -2.56 7.68 13.31
C VAL A 35 -2.93 7.32 14.75
N LEU A 36 -3.75 6.29 14.95
CA LEU A 36 -4.11 5.82 16.29
C LEU A 36 -2.88 5.37 17.08
N ARG A 37 -1.97 4.65 16.42
CA ARG A 37 -0.69 4.22 17.02
C ARG A 37 0.15 5.44 17.42
N ALA A 38 0.37 6.39 16.51
CA ALA A 38 1.17 7.57 16.79
C ALA A 38 0.58 8.44 17.92
N TRP A 39 -0.74 8.47 18.04
CA TRP A 39 -1.42 9.13 19.15
C TRP A 39 -1.16 8.42 20.49
N LYS A 40 -1.22 7.08 20.54
CA LYS A 40 -0.89 6.27 21.73
C LYS A 40 0.57 6.45 22.17
N GLU A 41 1.50 6.54 21.22
CA GLU A 41 2.94 6.68 21.49
C GLU A 41 3.37 8.12 21.83
N GLY A 42 2.47 9.11 21.72
CA GLY A 42 2.78 10.53 21.99
C GLY A 42 3.75 11.17 20.98
N HIS A 43 4.04 10.50 19.87
CA HIS A 43 5.00 10.93 18.86
C HIS A 43 4.34 11.14 17.50
N LEU A 44 3.63 12.26 17.34
CA LEU A 44 3.16 12.75 16.04
C LEU A 44 4.30 13.47 15.29
N ARG A 45 5.39 12.76 14.99
CA ARG A 45 6.45 13.33 14.14
C ARG A 45 5.96 13.38 12.69
N SER A 46 5.51 14.56 12.25
CA SER A 46 4.93 14.77 10.91
C SER A 46 5.84 14.34 9.76
N ARG A 47 7.17 14.41 9.95
CA ARG A 47 8.16 14.03 8.93
C ARG A 47 8.01 12.57 8.51
N ASN A 48 7.85 11.65 9.47
CA ASN A 48 7.69 10.22 9.17
C ASN A 48 6.33 9.95 8.51
N ALA A 49 5.28 10.64 8.93
CA ALA A 49 3.95 10.53 8.33
C ALA A 49 3.95 11.03 6.87
N LEU A 50 4.61 12.15 6.58
CA LEU A 50 4.75 12.71 5.22
C LEU A 50 5.41 11.71 4.25
N PHE A 51 6.47 11.04 4.67
CA PHE A 51 7.10 9.99 3.85
C PHE A 51 6.18 8.79 3.63
N GLY A 52 5.37 8.41 4.62
CA GLY A 52 4.35 7.37 4.47
C GLY A 52 3.31 7.73 3.41
N TYR A 53 2.79 8.95 3.43
CA TYR A 53 1.82 9.42 2.42
C TYR A 53 2.44 9.53 1.02
N ALA A 54 3.67 10.05 0.92
CA ALA A 54 4.38 10.12 -0.36
C ALA A 54 4.61 8.72 -0.96
N ARG A 55 4.92 7.71 -0.14
CA ARG A 55 5.06 6.32 -0.57
C ARG A 55 3.76 5.80 -1.19
N LYS A 56 2.60 6.07 -0.56
CA LYS A 56 1.29 5.64 -1.09
C LYS A 56 0.94 6.28 -2.43
N ILE A 57 1.29 7.55 -2.64
CA ILE A 57 1.16 8.20 -3.96
C ILE A 57 2.07 7.50 -4.99
N GLY A 58 3.30 7.17 -4.61
CA GLY A 58 4.23 6.41 -5.45
C GLY A 58 3.70 5.05 -5.89
N ILE A 59 2.96 4.35 -5.02
CA ILE A 59 2.29 3.07 -5.34
C ILE A 59 1.36 3.22 -6.54
N PHE A 60 0.53 4.26 -6.58
CA PHE A 60 -0.35 4.51 -7.73
C PHE A 60 0.45 4.78 -9.01
N GLY A 61 1.58 5.49 -8.92
CA GLY A 61 2.49 5.68 -10.05
C GLY A 61 3.04 4.37 -10.61
N ILE A 62 3.41 3.43 -9.72
CA ILE A 62 3.92 2.10 -10.11
C ILE A 62 2.81 1.26 -10.75
N ILE A 63 1.58 1.32 -10.23
CA ILE A 63 0.43 0.62 -10.83
C ILE A 63 0.10 1.17 -12.21
N ILE A 64 0.18 2.49 -12.41
CA ILE A 64 0.01 3.11 -13.74
C ILE A 64 1.08 2.58 -14.69
N ALA A 65 2.34 2.53 -14.27
CA ALA A 65 3.43 1.99 -15.08
C ALA A 65 3.20 0.51 -15.43
N ALA A 66 2.77 -0.31 -14.47
CA ALA A 66 2.43 -1.72 -14.69
C ALA A 66 1.28 -1.89 -15.71
N ASN A 67 0.24 -1.06 -15.60
CA ASN A 67 -0.88 -1.06 -16.55
C ASN A 67 -0.44 -0.65 -17.97
N ILE A 68 0.49 0.31 -18.09
CA ILE A 68 1.07 0.67 -19.38
C ILE A 68 1.87 -0.50 -19.97
N ILE A 69 2.66 -1.20 -19.15
CA ILE A 69 3.39 -2.41 -19.57
C ILE A 69 2.43 -3.48 -20.08
N ASP A 70 1.33 -3.75 -19.35
CA ASP A 70 0.32 -4.71 -19.78
C ASP A 70 -0.27 -4.37 -21.16
N LYS A 71 -0.54 -3.08 -21.40
CA LYS A 71 -1.08 -2.59 -22.68
C LYS A 71 -0.07 -2.75 -23.82
N ILE A 72 1.20 -2.41 -23.59
CA ILE A 72 2.26 -2.52 -24.60
C ILE A 72 2.54 -3.97 -24.96
N LEU A 73 2.57 -4.85 -23.96
CA LEU A 73 2.95 -6.26 -24.13
C LEU A 73 1.75 -7.20 -24.36
N GLY A 74 0.51 -6.68 -24.34
CA GLY A 74 -0.70 -7.48 -24.53
C GLY A 74 -0.96 -8.51 -23.42
N LEU A 75 -0.55 -8.21 -22.18
CA LEU A 75 -0.56 -9.14 -21.05
C LEU A 75 -1.91 -9.20 -20.31
N ASN A 76 -2.97 -8.60 -20.87
CA ASN A 76 -4.34 -8.63 -20.34
C ASN A 76 -4.46 -8.20 -18.86
N GLY A 77 -3.60 -7.28 -18.41
CA GLY A 77 -3.62 -6.73 -17.04
C GLY A 77 -2.95 -7.62 -15.99
N ALA A 78 -2.19 -8.65 -16.39
CA ALA A 78 -1.56 -9.58 -15.46
C ALA A 78 -0.50 -8.90 -14.57
N VAL A 79 0.30 -7.99 -15.12
CA VAL A 79 1.35 -7.28 -14.39
C VAL A 79 0.72 -6.34 -13.37
N ALA A 80 -0.20 -5.48 -13.79
CA ALA A 80 -0.90 -4.55 -12.92
C ALA A 80 -1.70 -5.28 -11.83
N TYR A 81 -2.35 -6.39 -12.16
CA TYR A 81 -3.02 -7.24 -11.17
C TYR A 81 -2.03 -7.74 -10.11
N ALA A 82 -0.90 -8.32 -10.52
CA ALA A 82 0.12 -8.79 -9.58
C ALA A 82 0.68 -7.64 -8.72
N THR A 83 0.91 -6.47 -9.33
CA THR A 83 1.36 -5.26 -8.63
C THR A 83 0.34 -4.80 -7.59
N VAL A 84 -0.95 -4.76 -7.91
CA VAL A 84 -2.00 -4.37 -6.96
C VAL A 84 -2.07 -5.35 -5.80
N ILE A 85 -2.07 -6.65 -6.05
CA ILE A 85 -2.09 -7.67 -5.00
C ILE A 85 -0.85 -7.57 -4.10
N PHE A 86 0.33 -7.33 -4.67
CA PHE A 86 1.55 -7.09 -3.91
C PHE A 86 1.41 -5.90 -2.96
N TYR A 87 0.88 -4.77 -3.44
CA TYR A 87 0.68 -3.60 -2.58
C TYR A 87 -0.44 -3.78 -1.55
N ILE A 88 -1.51 -4.52 -1.86
CA ILE A 88 -2.52 -4.90 -0.86
C ILE A 88 -1.86 -5.70 0.26
N ALA A 89 -1.00 -6.68 -0.06
CA ALA A 89 -0.29 -7.46 0.94
C ALA A 89 0.61 -6.56 1.82
N ASN A 90 1.30 -5.58 1.24
CA ASN A 90 2.13 -4.62 1.98
C ASN A 90 1.29 -3.74 2.92
N GLU A 91 0.13 -3.26 2.47
CA GLU A 91 -0.79 -2.46 3.28
C GLU A 91 -1.37 -3.29 4.44
N LEU A 92 -1.76 -4.54 4.19
CA LEU A 92 -2.20 -5.47 5.23
C LEU A 92 -1.09 -5.72 6.27
N LEU A 93 0.16 -5.85 5.84
CA LEU A 93 1.30 -6.03 6.73
C LEU A 93 1.47 -4.81 7.65
N SER A 94 1.42 -3.61 7.09
CA SER A 94 1.52 -2.35 7.85
C SER A 94 0.37 -2.17 8.85
N ILE A 95 -0.87 -2.52 8.46
CA ILE A 95 -2.03 -2.54 9.37
C ILE A 95 -1.78 -3.48 10.55
N LEU A 96 -1.33 -4.71 10.28
CA LEU A 96 -1.09 -5.71 11.33
C LEU A 96 -0.02 -5.23 12.32
N GLU A 97 1.04 -4.59 11.82
CA GLU A 97 2.06 -3.99 12.65
C GLU A 97 1.48 -2.89 13.55
N ASN A 98 0.70 -1.96 12.99
CA ASN A 98 0.07 -0.88 13.75
C ASN A 98 -0.90 -1.45 14.80
N CYS A 99 -1.69 -2.47 14.44
CA CYS A 99 -2.60 -3.16 15.34
C CYS A 99 -1.86 -3.86 16.51
N ALA A 100 -0.74 -4.55 16.23
CA ALA A 100 0.07 -5.19 17.26
C ALA A 100 0.58 -4.17 18.28
N GLN A 101 1.05 -3.00 17.81
CA GLN A 101 1.55 -1.93 18.68
C GLN A 101 0.42 -1.22 19.47
N LEU A 102 -0.79 -1.21 18.91
CA LEU A 102 -1.99 -0.78 19.62
C LEU A 102 -2.41 -1.77 20.72
N GLY A 103 -1.93 -3.02 20.70
CA GLY A 103 -2.24 -4.05 21.70
C GLY A 103 -3.36 -5.00 21.27
N LEU A 104 -3.74 -4.97 19.99
CA LEU A 104 -4.67 -5.94 19.41
C LEU A 104 -3.97 -7.30 19.28
N LYS A 105 -4.67 -8.38 19.62
CA LYS A 105 -4.13 -9.75 19.49
C LYS A 105 -4.00 -10.10 18.01
N VAL A 106 -2.77 -10.18 17.52
CA VAL A 106 -2.44 -10.66 16.18
C VAL A 106 -2.09 -12.15 16.26
N PRO A 107 -2.65 -13.02 15.40
CA PRO A 107 -2.28 -14.43 15.33
C PRO A 107 -0.76 -14.61 15.18
N SER A 108 -0.17 -15.55 15.92
CA SER A 108 1.29 -15.80 15.93
C SER A 108 1.86 -16.02 14.53
N VAL A 109 1.15 -16.77 13.68
CA VAL A 109 1.54 -17.02 12.28
C VAL A 109 1.77 -15.73 11.48
N LEU A 110 1.00 -14.67 11.77
CA LEU A 110 1.15 -13.37 11.13
C LEU A 110 2.30 -12.56 11.77
N ALA A 111 2.43 -12.62 13.11
CA ALA A 111 3.52 -11.98 13.84
C ALA A 111 4.91 -12.52 13.44
N ASP A 112 5.03 -13.84 13.26
CA ASP A 112 6.28 -14.50 12.85
C ASP A 112 6.67 -14.10 11.42
N LYS A 113 5.69 -14.03 10.50
CA LYS A 113 5.91 -13.58 9.12
C LYS A 113 6.29 -12.10 9.05
N LEU A 114 5.69 -11.26 9.89
CA LEU A 114 6.06 -9.85 10.04
C LEU A 114 7.53 -9.68 10.46
N GLN A 115 8.00 -10.45 11.45
CA GLN A 115 9.39 -10.41 11.91
C GLN A 115 10.37 -10.82 10.81
N VAL A 116 10.08 -11.90 10.07
CA VAL A 116 10.94 -12.36 8.98
C VAL A 116 11.07 -11.34 7.85
N ILE A 117 10.01 -10.56 7.57
CA ILE A 117 10.04 -9.52 6.55
C ILE A 117 10.90 -8.33 7.03
N LYS A 118 10.74 -7.89 8.29
CA LYS A 118 11.58 -6.83 8.87
C LYS A 118 13.07 -7.19 8.87
N ASP A 119 13.40 -8.41 9.28
CA ASP A 119 14.78 -8.90 9.29
C ASP A 119 15.42 -8.92 7.89
N LYS A 120 14.61 -9.01 6.83
CA LYS A 120 15.08 -8.94 5.44
C LYS A 120 15.23 -7.51 4.94
N GLU A 121 14.35 -6.59 5.31
CA GLU A 121 14.46 -5.18 4.98
C GLU A 121 15.71 -4.57 5.64
N ASP A 122 15.94 -4.81 6.94
CA ASP A 122 17.11 -4.29 7.66
C ASP A 122 18.45 -4.87 7.14
N LYS A 123 18.44 -6.11 6.64
CA LYS A 123 19.64 -6.74 6.05
C LYS A 123 19.88 -6.37 4.57
N GLY A 124 18.90 -5.75 3.91
CA GLY A 124 18.97 -5.31 2.53
C GLY A 124 19.66 -3.96 2.33
N GLU A 125 19.74 -3.13 3.37
CA GLU A 125 20.39 -1.81 3.35
C GLU A 125 21.89 -1.86 3.70
N GLY A 126 22.45 -3.06 3.93
CA GLY A 126 23.84 -3.28 4.34
C GLY A 126 24.78 -3.83 3.26
N LYS A 127 24.56 -3.54 1.97
CA LYS A 127 25.51 -3.87 0.89
C LYS A 127 25.62 -2.77 -0.15
#